data_AF-A0AB36KD77-F1
#
_entry.id   AF-A0AB36KD77-F1
#
_cell.length_a   1.000
_cell.length_b   1.000
_cell.length_c   1.000
_cell.angle_alpha   90.00
_cell.angle_beta   90.00
_cell.angle_gamma   90.00
#
_symmetry.space_group_name_H-M   'P 1'
#
loop_
_entity.id
_entity.type
_entity.pdbx_description
1 polymer ?
#
loop_
_entity_poly.entity_id
_entity_poly.type
_entity_poly.pdbx_seq_one_letter_code
_entity_poly.pdbx_strand_id
1 'polypeptide(L)'
;MSSYRYKVLVVDDSLLYRTLIRECLDSDSELEVVGLAADPYEAREKIKKFNPDVITLDVEMPKMDGIQFLKNLMRLRPMPVIMVSTLTQHGADVTLTALEVGAVDYVPKPSLNLATAMIREREELISKVKMAAQASVGHTNLWNKSPNVTIDRQHFNRSGYQVIGLGASTGGTEALRGILERLPKHMPPIVVTQHIKAAFCGPFAERLDRVCRLQVEAVTSDTVLLAQGRVYVAPGDRHLTVVNRQGHLYCQLSDSAPVERHRPSVDVMFSSIAGSVGRQSIGVILTGMGRDGATGLLKMRQAGALTAAQDQASSVIWGMPRVAIERGGAAKTLCLTEVANFLVEAIYGD
;
A
#
# COMPACT_ATOMS: atom_id res chain seq x y z
N MET A 1 -7.60 -14.70 32.06
CA MET A 1 -7.83 -13.59 31.12
C MET A 1 -8.33 -14.20 29.83
N SER A 2 -9.53 -13.83 29.36
CA SER A 2 -10.02 -14.28 28.05
C SER A 2 -9.08 -13.70 26.99
N SER A 3 -8.29 -14.56 26.35
CA SER A 3 -7.48 -14.17 25.20
C SER A 3 -8.45 -13.87 24.07
N TYR A 4 -8.64 -12.60 23.72
CA TYR A 4 -9.47 -12.23 22.58
C TYR A 4 -8.88 -12.87 21.32
N ARG A 5 -9.69 -13.58 20.54
CA ARG A 5 -9.30 -14.19 19.28
C ARG A 5 -10.04 -13.52 18.14
N TYR A 6 -9.32 -13.12 17.10
CA TYR A 6 -9.95 -12.58 15.90
C TYR A 6 -10.69 -13.69 15.17
N LYS A 7 -11.99 -13.49 14.95
CA LYS A 7 -12.87 -14.42 14.26
C LYS A 7 -12.68 -14.28 12.76
N VAL A 8 -12.21 -15.35 12.13
CA VAL A 8 -11.95 -15.39 10.68
C VAL A 8 -12.99 -16.24 9.97
N LEU A 9 -13.56 -15.72 8.89
CA LEU A 9 -14.35 -16.48 7.94
C LEU A 9 -13.55 -16.69 6.66
N VAL A 10 -13.37 -17.95 6.25
CA VAL A 10 -12.67 -18.29 5.01
C VAL A 10 -13.68 -18.58 3.91
N VAL A 11 -13.55 -17.90 2.77
CA VAL A 11 -14.42 -18.03 1.60
C VAL A 11 -13.55 -18.39 0.39
N ASP A 12 -13.68 -19.61 -0.10
CA ASP A 12 -12.95 -20.12 -1.27
C ASP A 12 -13.74 -21.33 -1.83
N ASP A 13 -13.80 -21.47 -3.15
CA ASP A 13 -14.59 -22.53 -3.79
C ASP A 13 -13.95 -23.92 -3.65
N SER A 14 -12.63 -23.96 -3.48
CA SER A 14 -11.84 -25.17 -3.30
C SER A 14 -11.87 -25.65 -1.85
N LEU A 15 -12.33 -26.88 -1.65
CA LEU A 15 -12.24 -27.54 -0.33
C LEU A 15 -10.80 -27.63 0.18
N LEU A 16 -9.85 -27.82 -0.75
CA LEU A 16 -8.43 -27.92 -0.42
C LEU A 16 -7.89 -26.61 0.15
N TYR A 17 -8.10 -25.49 -0.54
CA TYR A 17 -7.63 -24.19 -0.05
C TYR A 17 -8.30 -23.77 1.24
N ARG A 18 -9.62 -24.00 1.39
CA ARG A 18 -10.30 -23.76 2.67
C ARG A 18 -9.68 -24.53 3.83
N THR A 19 -9.28 -25.78 3.60
CA THR A 19 -8.64 -26.61 4.63
C THR A 19 -7.23 -26.12 4.95
N LEU A 20 -6.43 -25.80 3.93
CA LEU A 20 -5.06 -25.29 4.09
C LEU A 20 -5.02 -23.93 4.80
N ILE A 21 -5.89 -22.99 4.38
CA ILE A 21 -6.01 -21.67 5.02
C ILE A 21 -6.43 -21.85 6.48
N ARG A 22 -7.41 -22.71 6.76
CA ARG A 22 -7.80 -23.01 8.14
C ARG A 22 -6.63 -23.53 8.96
N GLU A 23 -5.90 -24.53 8.48
CA GLU A 23 -4.77 -25.11 9.20
C GLU A 23 -3.68 -24.04 9.49
N CYS A 24 -3.43 -23.16 8.53
CA CYS A 24 -2.50 -22.05 8.73
C CYS A 24 -3.00 -21.10 9.83
N LEU A 25 -4.26 -20.68 9.80
CA LEU A 25 -4.82 -19.73 10.75
C LEU A 25 -4.98 -20.32 12.15
N ASP A 26 -5.44 -21.57 12.27
CA ASP A 26 -5.62 -22.28 13.55
C ASP A 26 -4.29 -22.56 14.27
N SER A 27 -3.15 -22.45 13.56
CA SER A 27 -1.82 -22.57 14.18
C SER A 27 -1.45 -21.38 15.06
N ASP A 28 -2.20 -20.28 15.00
CA ASP A 28 -1.98 -19.07 15.80
C ASP A 28 -3.07 -18.90 16.86
N SER A 29 -2.66 -18.77 18.14
CA SER A 29 -3.58 -18.68 19.28
C SER A 29 -4.45 -17.42 19.31
N GLU A 30 -4.11 -16.37 18.55
CA GLU A 30 -4.89 -15.13 18.47
C GLU A 30 -5.96 -15.16 17.36
N LEU A 31 -6.03 -16.24 16.57
CA LEU A 31 -7.00 -16.39 15.48
C LEU A 31 -7.98 -17.53 15.78
N GLU A 32 -9.21 -17.40 15.28
CA GLU A 32 -10.23 -18.45 15.37
C GLU A 32 -11.02 -18.53 14.07
N VAL A 33 -10.92 -19.64 13.34
CA VAL A 33 -11.71 -19.85 12.12
C VAL A 33 -13.14 -20.25 12.49
N VAL A 34 -14.04 -19.26 12.52
CA VAL A 34 -15.45 -19.44 12.92
C VAL A 34 -16.31 -20.07 11.82
N GLY A 35 -15.83 -20.10 10.58
CA GLY A 35 -16.54 -20.72 9.47
C GLY A 35 -15.71 -20.84 8.20
N LEU A 36 -16.15 -21.76 7.33
CA LEU A 36 -15.69 -21.90 5.95
C LEU A 36 -16.89 -21.77 5.04
N ALA A 37 -16.82 -21.05 3.93
CA ALA A 37 -17.88 -20.94 2.93
C ALA A 37 -17.37 -21.33 1.55
N ALA A 38 -18.14 -22.13 0.81
CA ALA A 38 -17.77 -22.53 -0.57
C ALA A 38 -18.18 -21.49 -1.62
N ASP A 39 -19.09 -20.57 -1.27
CA ASP A 39 -19.61 -19.58 -2.20
C ASP A 39 -20.12 -18.32 -1.48
N PRO A 40 -20.42 -17.24 -2.22
CA PRO A 40 -20.95 -16.00 -1.66
C PRO A 40 -22.26 -16.14 -0.87
N TYR A 41 -23.12 -17.12 -1.17
CA TYR A 41 -24.40 -17.28 -0.48
C TYR A 41 -24.17 -17.88 0.90
N GLU A 42 -23.36 -18.94 0.99
CA GLU A 42 -22.92 -19.48 2.27
C GLU A 42 -22.16 -18.44 3.10
N ALA A 43 -21.30 -17.64 2.46
CA ALA A 43 -20.54 -16.60 3.12
C ALA A 43 -21.48 -15.59 3.79
N ARG A 44 -22.54 -15.12 3.09
CA ARG A 44 -23.51 -14.18 3.67
C ARG A 44 -24.21 -14.72 4.91
N GLU A 45 -24.64 -15.97 4.88
CA GLU A 45 -25.31 -16.58 6.04
C GLU A 45 -24.34 -16.75 7.22
N LYS A 46 -23.08 -17.14 6.93
CA LYS A 46 -22.04 -17.27 7.96
C LYS A 46 -21.59 -15.93 8.53
N ILE A 47 -21.53 -14.87 7.73
CA ILE A 47 -21.26 -13.50 8.20
C ILE A 47 -22.34 -13.04 9.19
N LYS A 48 -23.62 -13.28 8.88
CA LYS A 48 -24.73 -12.95 9.79
C LYS A 48 -24.64 -13.76 11.08
N LYS A 49 -24.38 -15.06 10.97
CA LYS A 49 -24.37 -15.99 12.10
C LYS A 49 -23.20 -15.76 13.05
N PHE A 50 -22.00 -15.58 12.52
CA PHE A 50 -20.77 -15.58 13.32
C PHE A 50 -20.19 -14.20 13.60
N ASN A 51 -20.60 -13.17 12.83
CA ASN A 51 -20.06 -11.81 12.90
C ASN A 51 -18.52 -11.82 12.96
N PRO A 52 -17.83 -12.28 11.89
CA PRO A 52 -16.38 -12.39 11.89
C PRO A 52 -15.73 -10.99 11.91
N ASP A 53 -14.51 -10.90 12.46
CA ASP A 53 -13.70 -9.69 12.46
C ASP A 53 -13.02 -9.46 11.10
N VAL A 54 -12.74 -10.54 10.37
CA VAL A 54 -12.06 -10.49 9.07
C VAL A 54 -12.49 -11.67 8.19
N ILE A 55 -12.53 -11.42 6.87
CA ILE A 55 -12.80 -12.43 5.86
C ILE A 55 -11.57 -12.63 4.99
N THR A 56 -11.18 -13.88 4.77
CA THR A 56 -10.29 -14.22 3.64
C THR A 56 -11.17 -14.61 2.46
N LEU A 57 -11.02 -13.93 1.34
CA LEU A 57 -11.91 -14.06 0.19
C LEU A 57 -11.12 -14.45 -1.06
N ASP A 58 -11.47 -15.58 -1.64
CA ASP A 58 -11.00 -15.95 -2.96
C ASP A 58 -11.51 -14.98 -4.02
N VAL A 59 -10.66 -14.74 -5.01
CA VAL A 59 -10.99 -13.96 -6.19
C VAL A 59 -11.88 -14.76 -7.14
N GLU A 60 -11.50 -16.01 -7.44
CA GLU A 60 -12.11 -16.80 -8.50
C GLU A 60 -13.12 -17.77 -7.91
N MET A 61 -14.43 -17.48 -8.06
CA MET A 61 -15.48 -18.39 -7.58
C MET A 61 -16.57 -18.60 -8.64
N PRO A 62 -17.18 -19.80 -8.72
CA PRO A 62 -18.28 -20.07 -9.64
C PRO A 62 -19.54 -19.29 -9.27
N LYS A 63 -20.38 -18.98 -10.27
CA LYS A 63 -21.65 -18.22 -10.20
C LYS A 63 -21.48 -16.71 -9.99
N MET A 64 -20.76 -16.29 -8.96
CA MET A 64 -20.50 -14.89 -8.64
C MET A 64 -19.02 -14.72 -8.29
N ASP A 65 -18.34 -13.90 -9.11
CA ASP A 65 -16.95 -13.49 -8.90
C ASP A 65 -16.77 -12.89 -7.49
N GLY A 66 -15.68 -13.26 -6.81
CA GLY A 66 -15.33 -12.75 -5.49
C GLY A 66 -15.32 -11.22 -5.43
N ILE A 67 -14.97 -10.54 -6.52
CA ILE A 67 -15.07 -9.07 -6.60
C ILE A 67 -16.52 -8.59 -6.48
N GLN A 68 -17.46 -9.23 -7.17
CA GLN A 68 -18.86 -8.83 -7.11
C GLN A 68 -19.44 -9.06 -5.71
N PHE A 69 -19.03 -10.16 -5.06
CA PHE A 69 -19.37 -10.40 -3.66
C PHE A 69 -18.79 -9.31 -2.76
N LEU A 70 -17.51 -8.96 -2.91
CA LEU A 70 -16.84 -7.88 -2.17
C LEU A 70 -17.55 -6.54 -2.37
N LYS A 71 -17.91 -6.16 -3.59
CA LYS A 71 -18.66 -4.92 -3.89
C LYS A 71 -19.97 -4.85 -3.12
N ASN A 72 -20.72 -5.95 -3.10
CA ASN A 72 -21.98 -6.03 -2.37
C ASN A 72 -21.77 -5.99 -0.85
N LEU A 73 -20.76 -6.69 -0.36
CA LEU A 73 -20.38 -6.71 1.06
C LEU A 73 -19.99 -5.31 1.52
N MET A 74 -19.04 -4.65 0.84
CA MET A 74 -18.56 -3.32 1.21
C MET A 74 -19.67 -2.26 1.17
N ARG A 75 -20.66 -2.40 0.28
CA ARG A 75 -21.81 -1.49 0.21
C ARG A 75 -22.81 -1.70 1.36
N LEU A 76 -23.10 -2.95 1.72
CA LEU A 76 -24.18 -3.28 2.66
C LEU A 76 -23.71 -3.44 4.10
N ARG A 77 -22.48 -3.93 4.28
CA ARG A 77 -21.83 -4.18 5.58
C ARG A 77 -20.31 -4.14 5.39
N PRO A 78 -19.71 -2.93 5.27
CA PRO A 78 -18.26 -2.78 5.18
C PRO A 78 -17.57 -3.48 6.36
N MET A 79 -16.60 -4.33 6.05
CA MET A 79 -15.79 -5.04 7.04
C MET A 79 -14.46 -5.49 6.45
N PRO A 80 -13.45 -5.83 7.26
CA PRO A 80 -12.15 -6.26 6.76
C PRO A 80 -12.20 -7.48 5.87
N VAL A 81 -11.63 -7.34 4.66
CA VAL A 81 -11.46 -8.44 3.71
C VAL A 81 -10.01 -8.47 3.23
N ILE A 82 -9.39 -9.65 3.31
CA ILE A 82 -8.13 -9.99 2.68
C ILE A 82 -8.43 -10.84 1.45
N MET A 83 -7.97 -10.40 0.29
CA MET A 83 -8.08 -11.22 -0.92
C MET A 83 -7.06 -12.34 -0.91
N VAL A 84 -7.46 -13.54 -1.30
CA VAL A 84 -6.54 -14.67 -1.51
C VAL A 84 -6.49 -14.93 -3.00
N SER A 85 -5.35 -14.65 -3.64
CA SER A 85 -5.26 -14.64 -5.10
C SER A 85 -4.07 -15.43 -5.64
N THR A 86 -4.13 -15.87 -6.89
CA THR A 86 -2.99 -16.49 -7.57
C THR A 86 -2.00 -15.41 -8.02
N LEU A 87 -0.70 -15.73 -8.04
CA LEU A 87 0.37 -14.83 -8.48
C LEU A 87 0.51 -14.76 -10.02
N THR A 88 -0.61 -14.58 -10.73
CA THR A 88 -0.63 -14.39 -12.19
C THR A 88 -0.81 -12.92 -12.53
N GLN A 89 -0.49 -12.51 -13.77
CA GLN A 89 -0.78 -11.14 -14.23
C GLN A 89 -2.29 -10.84 -14.19
N HIS A 90 -3.11 -11.79 -14.64
CA HIS A 90 -4.57 -11.67 -14.52
C HIS A 90 -5.00 -11.55 -13.06
N GLY A 91 -4.43 -12.37 -12.18
CA GLY A 91 -4.63 -12.28 -10.73
C GLY A 91 -4.24 -10.92 -10.16
N ALA A 92 -3.20 -10.25 -10.68
CA ALA A 92 -2.78 -8.93 -10.25
C ALA A 92 -3.81 -7.84 -10.56
N ASP A 93 -4.33 -7.78 -11.79
CA ASP A 93 -5.36 -6.81 -12.18
C ASP A 93 -6.65 -6.96 -11.35
N VAL A 94 -7.06 -8.21 -11.16
CA VAL A 94 -8.26 -8.55 -10.43
C VAL A 94 -8.08 -8.21 -8.93
N THR A 95 -6.92 -8.52 -8.35
CA THR A 95 -6.59 -8.15 -6.97
C THR A 95 -6.53 -6.63 -6.76
N LEU A 96 -5.91 -5.87 -7.68
CA LEU A 96 -5.88 -4.41 -7.60
C LEU A 96 -7.31 -3.82 -7.68
N THR A 97 -8.18 -4.42 -8.49
CA THR A 97 -9.59 -4.04 -8.54
C THR A 97 -10.30 -4.33 -7.22
N ALA A 98 -9.97 -5.42 -6.55
CA ALA A 98 -10.53 -5.72 -5.23
C ALA A 98 -10.08 -4.71 -4.16
N LEU A 99 -8.82 -4.26 -4.19
CA LEU A 99 -8.34 -3.19 -3.29
C LEU A 99 -9.11 -1.88 -3.51
N GLU A 100 -9.35 -1.49 -4.76
CA GLU A 100 -10.17 -0.31 -5.09
C GLU A 100 -11.63 -0.41 -4.60
N VAL A 101 -12.18 -1.62 -4.60
CA VAL A 101 -13.53 -1.88 -4.07
C VAL A 101 -13.58 -1.76 -2.55
N GLY A 102 -12.43 -1.91 -1.88
CA GLY A 102 -12.29 -1.75 -0.43
C GLY A 102 -11.75 -2.98 0.30
N ALA A 103 -11.15 -3.95 -0.40
CA ALA A 103 -10.33 -4.95 0.27
C ALA A 103 -9.15 -4.25 0.98
N VAL A 104 -8.76 -4.78 2.14
CA VAL A 104 -7.69 -4.20 2.97
C VAL A 104 -6.32 -4.51 2.35
N ASP A 105 -6.10 -5.76 1.96
CA ASP A 105 -4.86 -6.25 1.38
C ASP A 105 -5.12 -7.60 0.67
N TYR A 106 -4.07 -8.24 0.19
CA TYR A 106 -4.11 -9.55 -0.45
C TYR A 106 -3.00 -10.48 0.02
N VAL A 107 -3.20 -11.79 -0.11
CA VAL A 107 -2.21 -12.84 0.17
C VAL A 107 -2.19 -13.79 -1.03
N PRO A 108 -1.01 -14.27 -1.49
CA PRO A 108 -0.96 -15.31 -2.51
C PRO A 108 -1.57 -16.61 -1.99
N LYS A 109 -2.30 -17.36 -2.84
CA LYS A 109 -2.74 -18.71 -2.51
C LYS A 109 -1.51 -19.57 -2.16
N PRO A 110 -1.54 -20.32 -1.05
CA PRO A 110 -0.39 -21.11 -0.63
C PRO A 110 -0.05 -22.17 -1.68
N SER A 111 1.24 -22.30 -1.97
CA SER A 111 1.75 -23.27 -2.93
C SER A 111 1.68 -24.69 -2.36
N LEU A 112 1.33 -25.66 -3.22
CA LEU A 112 1.13 -27.06 -2.82
C LEU A 112 2.45 -27.82 -2.56
N ASN A 113 3.60 -27.22 -2.83
CA ASN A 113 4.91 -27.86 -2.80
C ASN A 113 5.93 -27.05 -1.97
N LEU A 114 6.81 -27.80 -1.28
CA LEU A 114 7.84 -27.39 -0.31
C LEU A 114 7.31 -26.95 1.07
N ALA A 115 7.64 -27.76 2.08
CA ALA A 115 7.41 -27.46 3.50
C ALA A 115 7.91 -26.06 3.92
N THR A 116 9.01 -25.58 3.34
CA THR A 116 9.57 -24.25 3.65
C THR A 116 8.80 -23.09 3.01
N ALA A 117 8.23 -23.29 1.81
CA ALA A 117 7.40 -22.28 1.13
C ALA A 117 6.10 -22.07 1.91
N MET A 118 5.49 -23.17 2.36
CA MET A 118 4.31 -23.15 3.22
C MET A 118 4.52 -22.37 4.53
N ILE A 119 5.70 -22.45 5.17
CA ILE A 119 5.96 -21.70 6.41
C ILE A 119 5.93 -20.19 6.18
N ARG A 120 6.60 -19.69 5.13
CA ARG A 120 6.64 -18.25 4.85
C ARG A 120 5.29 -17.70 4.41
N GLU A 121 4.59 -18.44 3.55
CA GLU A 121 3.24 -18.07 3.10
C GLU A 121 2.24 -18.09 4.27
N ARG A 122 2.39 -19.04 5.21
CA ARG A 122 1.62 -19.09 6.46
C ARG A 122 1.87 -17.86 7.33
N GLU A 123 3.13 -17.50 7.58
CA GLU A 123 3.46 -16.32 8.37
C GLU A 123 2.91 -15.03 7.73
N GLU A 124 3.00 -14.91 6.39
CA GLU A 124 2.44 -13.79 5.65
C GLU A 124 0.91 -13.74 5.78
N LEU A 125 0.23 -14.88 5.62
CA LEU A 125 -1.22 -15.00 5.78
C LEU A 125 -1.67 -14.59 7.19
N ILE A 126 -1.09 -15.18 8.23
CA ILE A 126 -1.43 -14.89 9.63
C ILE A 126 -1.22 -13.40 9.92
N SER A 127 -0.07 -12.86 9.52
CA SER A 127 0.26 -11.45 9.73
C SER A 127 -0.76 -10.52 9.06
N LYS A 128 -1.09 -10.77 7.78
CA LYS A 128 -2.06 -9.95 7.05
C LYS A 128 -3.49 -10.09 7.58
N VAL A 129 -3.90 -11.28 8.04
CA VAL A 129 -5.23 -11.49 8.64
C VAL A 129 -5.36 -10.75 9.96
N LYS A 130 -4.37 -10.85 10.86
CA LYS A 130 -4.36 -10.10 12.13
C LYS A 130 -4.37 -8.59 11.92
N MET A 131 -3.61 -8.15 10.92
CA MET A 131 -3.53 -6.75 10.54
C MET A 131 -4.86 -6.25 9.97
N ALA A 132 -5.49 -7.00 9.06
CA ALA A 132 -6.81 -6.65 8.54
C ALA A 132 -7.90 -6.67 9.62
N ALA A 133 -7.87 -7.59 10.58
CA ALA A 133 -8.82 -7.60 11.68
C ALA A 133 -8.77 -6.32 12.54
N GLN A 134 -7.67 -5.56 12.48
CA GLN A 134 -7.49 -4.26 13.13
C GLN A 134 -7.68 -3.07 12.19
N ALA A 135 -7.96 -3.32 10.90
CA ALA A 135 -8.04 -2.28 9.89
C ALA A 135 -9.28 -1.42 10.07
N SER A 136 -9.11 -0.11 9.86
CA SER A 136 -10.22 0.83 9.85
C SER A 136 -10.93 0.80 8.50
N VAL A 137 -12.00 0.00 8.39
CA VAL A 137 -12.78 -0.17 7.16
C VAL A 137 -14.04 0.70 7.18
N GLY A 138 -14.32 1.37 6.06
CA GLY A 138 -15.48 2.28 5.91
C GLY A 138 -15.11 3.75 5.78
N HIS A 139 -13.86 4.13 6.08
CA HIS A 139 -13.33 5.47 5.83
C HIS A 139 -12.91 5.71 4.38
N THR A 140 -12.87 4.67 3.53
CA THR A 140 -12.49 4.76 2.11
C THR A 140 -13.43 5.67 1.30
N ASN A 141 -14.72 5.77 1.69
CA ASN A 141 -15.68 6.70 1.08
C ASN A 141 -15.38 8.18 1.37
N LEU A 142 -14.49 8.51 2.31
CA LEU A 142 -14.06 9.88 2.58
C LEU A 142 -12.99 10.36 1.59
N TRP A 143 -12.32 9.45 0.88
CA TRP A 143 -11.24 9.81 -0.06
C TRP A 143 -11.76 10.41 -1.36
N ASN A 144 -12.96 10.02 -1.80
CA ASN A 144 -13.55 10.39 -3.09
C ASN A 144 -14.27 11.77 -3.13
N LYS A 145 -14.19 12.59 -2.07
CA LYS A 145 -14.94 13.86 -1.99
C LYS A 145 -14.10 15.14 -2.10
N SER A 146 -12.78 15.04 -2.18
CA SER A 146 -11.95 16.25 -2.26
C SER A 146 -11.76 16.70 -3.71
N PRO A 147 -12.05 17.97 -4.05
CA PRO A 147 -11.86 18.47 -5.41
C PRO A 147 -10.39 18.38 -5.85
N ASN A 148 -10.19 18.30 -7.16
CA ASN A 148 -8.86 18.42 -7.77
C ASN A 148 -8.21 19.74 -7.36
N VAL A 149 -6.90 19.71 -7.10
CA VAL A 149 -6.16 20.94 -6.81
C VAL A 149 -5.98 21.71 -8.10
N THR A 150 -6.72 22.82 -8.24
CA THR A 150 -6.56 23.76 -9.34
C THR A 150 -5.45 24.74 -9.01
N ILE A 151 -4.43 24.78 -9.87
CA ILE A 151 -3.34 25.74 -9.78
C ILE A 151 -3.54 26.76 -10.89
N ASP A 152 -3.42 28.05 -10.57
CA ASP A 152 -3.45 29.10 -11.57
C ASP A 152 -2.21 28.99 -12.48
N ARG A 153 -2.42 29.18 -13.79
CA ARG A 153 -1.67 28.61 -14.93
C ARG A 153 -0.20 29.06 -15.10
N GLN A 154 0.39 29.79 -14.16
CA GLN A 154 1.71 30.42 -14.32
C GLN A 154 2.81 29.93 -13.36
N HIS A 155 2.61 28.84 -12.62
CA HIS A 155 3.55 28.48 -11.56
C HIS A 155 4.63 27.47 -11.99
N PHE A 156 5.88 27.93 -12.02
CA PHE A 156 7.07 27.09 -11.91
C PHE A 156 7.26 26.66 -10.46
N ASN A 157 8.02 25.58 -10.20
CA ASN A 157 8.44 25.20 -8.86
C ASN A 157 9.28 26.33 -8.23
N ARG A 158 8.64 27.16 -7.40
CA ARG A 158 9.28 28.35 -6.79
C ARG A 158 10.15 27.95 -5.60
N SER A 159 9.81 26.85 -4.94
CA SER A 159 10.41 26.41 -3.68
C SER A 159 11.74 25.66 -3.85
N GLY A 160 12.10 25.27 -5.09
CA GLY A 160 13.38 24.62 -5.39
C GLY A 160 13.47 23.15 -4.95
N TYR A 161 12.34 22.50 -4.66
CA TYR A 161 12.28 21.06 -4.35
C TYR A 161 12.54 20.22 -5.61
N GLN A 162 13.52 19.33 -5.56
CA GLN A 162 13.96 18.56 -6.73
C GLN A 162 13.33 17.17 -6.82
N VAL A 163 12.88 16.59 -5.70
CA VAL A 163 12.27 15.25 -5.67
C VAL A 163 11.30 15.09 -4.51
N ILE A 164 10.24 14.31 -4.72
CA ILE A 164 9.28 13.89 -3.70
C ILE A 164 9.37 12.38 -3.52
N GLY A 165 9.54 11.89 -2.30
CA GLY A 165 9.47 10.47 -1.96
C GLY A 165 8.17 10.11 -1.26
N LEU A 166 7.46 9.08 -1.73
CA LEU A 166 6.25 8.54 -1.12
C LEU A 166 6.46 7.08 -0.72
N GLY A 167 6.22 6.75 0.55
CA GLY A 167 6.36 5.40 1.09
C GLY A 167 5.04 4.85 1.63
N ALA A 168 4.65 3.65 1.23
CA ALA A 168 3.37 3.05 1.63
C ALA A 168 3.40 1.51 1.66
N SER A 169 2.45 0.90 2.36
CA SER A 169 2.26 -0.55 2.41
C SER A 169 0.77 -0.90 2.37
N THR A 170 0.20 -1.59 3.36
CA THR A 170 -1.23 -1.95 3.36
C THR A 170 -2.15 -0.72 3.34
N GLY A 171 -3.14 -0.73 2.45
CA GLY A 171 -3.98 0.43 2.10
C GLY A 171 -3.29 1.48 1.23
N GLY A 172 -2.00 1.28 0.91
CA GLY A 172 -1.16 2.23 0.20
C GLY A 172 -1.52 2.41 -1.27
N THR A 173 -2.06 1.40 -1.94
CA THR A 173 -2.49 1.49 -3.35
C THR A 173 -3.54 2.58 -3.55
N GLU A 174 -4.57 2.58 -2.70
CA GLU A 174 -5.63 3.58 -2.74
C GLU A 174 -5.17 4.93 -2.19
N ALA A 175 -4.33 4.93 -1.15
CA ALA A 175 -3.76 6.17 -0.62
C ALA A 175 -2.93 6.91 -1.67
N LEU A 176 -2.06 6.19 -2.38
CA LEU A 176 -1.24 6.73 -3.47
C LEU A 176 -2.11 7.20 -4.63
N ARG A 177 -3.12 6.42 -5.04
CA ARG A 177 -4.07 6.82 -6.08
C ARG A 177 -4.76 8.14 -5.72
N GLY A 178 -5.37 8.23 -4.53
CA GLY A 178 -6.11 9.41 -4.08
C GLY A 178 -5.25 10.66 -3.90
N ILE A 179 -3.93 10.52 -3.71
CA ILE A 179 -2.98 11.64 -3.72
C ILE A 179 -2.62 12.01 -5.16
N LEU A 180 -2.11 11.05 -5.93
CA LEU A 180 -1.49 11.29 -7.24
C LEU A 180 -2.49 11.77 -8.30
N GLU A 181 -3.73 11.28 -8.27
CA GLU A 181 -4.77 11.68 -9.23
C GLU A 181 -5.14 13.16 -9.13
N ARG A 182 -4.91 13.77 -7.95
CA ARG A 182 -5.21 15.18 -7.66
C ARG A 182 -4.04 16.11 -7.95
N LEU A 183 -2.85 15.59 -8.23
CA LEU A 183 -1.66 16.40 -8.48
C LEU A 183 -1.67 17.01 -9.91
N PRO A 184 -1.12 18.21 -10.09
CA PRO A 184 -0.97 18.86 -11.39
C PRO A 184 0.12 18.19 -12.23
N LYS A 185 0.15 18.49 -13.54
CA LYS A 185 1.10 17.91 -14.50
C LYS A 185 2.57 18.28 -14.27
N HIS A 186 2.86 19.42 -13.63
CA HIS A 186 4.20 20.00 -13.54
C HIS A 186 4.86 19.82 -12.17
N MET A 187 4.50 18.78 -11.42
CA MET A 187 5.17 18.45 -10.15
C MET A 187 6.64 18.06 -10.37
N PRO A 188 7.54 18.27 -9.40
CA PRO A 188 8.84 17.61 -9.38
C PRO A 188 8.70 16.08 -9.53
N PRO A 189 9.77 15.38 -9.96
CA PRO A 189 9.75 13.92 -10.03
C PRO A 189 9.36 13.31 -8.67
N ILE A 190 8.46 12.33 -8.72
CA ILE A 190 7.97 11.62 -7.53
C ILE A 190 8.49 10.19 -7.58
N VAL A 191 9.16 9.73 -6.54
CA VAL A 191 9.57 8.33 -6.38
C VAL A 191 8.69 7.65 -5.33
N VAL A 192 8.19 6.47 -5.66
CA VAL A 192 7.22 5.73 -4.85
C VAL A 192 7.78 4.37 -4.51
N THR A 193 7.87 4.07 -3.22
CA THR A 193 8.06 2.70 -2.74
C THR A 193 6.78 2.22 -2.07
N GLN A 194 6.10 1.31 -2.74
CA GLN A 194 4.94 0.59 -2.23
C GLN A 194 5.37 -0.85 -1.96
N HIS A 195 5.11 -1.38 -0.76
CA HIS A 195 5.27 -2.80 -0.49
C HIS A 195 4.22 -3.59 -1.27
N ILE A 196 4.62 -4.15 -2.40
CA ILE A 196 3.77 -4.94 -3.29
C ILE A 196 4.64 -5.97 -4.02
N LYS A 197 4.07 -7.13 -4.36
CA LYS A 197 4.82 -8.18 -5.06
C LYS A 197 5.19 -7.72 -6.48
N ALA A 198 6.32 -8.20 -7.00
CA ALA A 198 6.85 -7.80 -8.31
C ALA A 198 5.83 -7.89 -9.47
N ALA A 199 5.04 -8.98 -9.51
CA ALA A 199 4.04 -9.20 -10.55
C ALA A 199 2.94 -8.10 -10.62
N PHE A 200 2.78 -7.32 -9.56
CA PHE A 200 1.72 -6.31 -9.43
C PHE A 200 2.24 -4.90 -9.71
N CYS A 201 3.55 -4.69 -9.79
CA CYS A 201 4.14 -3.36 -9.91
C CYS A 201 3.79 -2.68 -11.25
N GLY A 202 3.90 -3.43 -12.35
CA GLY A 202 3.51 -2.96 -13.69
C GLY A 202 2.02 -2.59 -13.74
N PRO A 203 1.10 -3.54 -13.46
CA PRO A 203 -0.34 -3.26 -13.42
C PRO A 203 -0.73 -2.10 -12.49
N PHE A 204 -0.06 -1.97 -11.34
CA PHE A 204 -0.29 -0.87 -10.42
C PHE A 204 0.12 0.49 -11.02
N ALA A 205 1.33 0.58 -11.62
CA ALA A 205 1.80 1.79 -12.26
C ALA A 205 0.93 2.19 -13.47
N GLU A 206 0.56 1.23 -14.31
CA GLU A 206 -0.34 1.46 -15.47
C GLU A 206 -1.71 1.99 -15.03
N ARG A 207 -2.24 1.49 -13.91
CA ARG A 207 -3.53 1.96 -13.39
C ARG A 207 -3.45 3.38 -12.86
N LEU A 208 -2.38 3.72 -12.16
CA LEU A 208 -2.11 5.10 -11.75
C LEU A 208 -1.94 6.02 -12.96
N ASP A 209 -1.20 5.61 -13.99
CA ASP A 209 -0.99 6.39 -15.22
C ASP A 209 -2.31 6.75 -15.92
N ARG A 210 -3.28 5.81 -15.95
CA ARG A 210 -4.61 6.06 -16.53
C ARG A 210 -5.44 7.13 -15.82
N VAL A 211 -5.23 7.35 -14.53
CA VAL A 211 -6.05 8.27 -13.71
C VAL A 211 -5.31 9.56 -13.34
N CYS A 212 -3.97 9.57 -13.44
CA CYS A 212 -3.14 10.71 -13.09
C CYS A 212 -2.92 11.65 -14.27
N ARG A 213 -2.65 12.94 -13.97
CA ARG A 213 -2.15 13.91 -14.95
C ARG A 213 -0.64 13.81 -15.15
N LEU A 214 0.05 13.23 -14.17
CA LEU A 214 1.46 12.89 -14.19
C LEU A 214 1.64 11.58 -14.96
N GLN A 215 2.77 11.42 -15.63
CA GLN A 215 3.14 10.14 -16.26
C GLN A 215 3.67 9.19 -15.19
N VAL A 216 3.07 8.01 -15.05
CA VAL A 216 3.46 7.03 -14.03
C VAL A 216 4.06 5.80 -14.70
N GLU A 217 5.22 5.36 -14.22
CA GLU A 217 5.87 4.14 -14.71
C GLU A 217 6.47 3.31 -13.57
N ALA A 218 6.45 1.99 -13.73
CA ALA A 218 7.28 1.10 -12.93
C ALA A 218 8.72 1.15 -13.44
N VAL A 219 9.70 1.29 -12.54
CA VAL A 219 11.11 1.38 -12.94
C VAL A 219 11.62 0.00 -13.33
N THR A 220 11.96 -0.17 -14.60
CA THR A 220 12.46 -1.44 -15.17
C THR A 220 13.95 -1.42 -15.49
N SER A 221 14.53 -0.24 -15.69
CA SER A 221 15.96 -0.06 -15.99
C SER A 221 16.76 0.23 -14.73
N ASP A 222 18.01 -0.25 -14.67
CA ASP A 222 18.88 -0.04 -13.51
C ASP A 222 19.11 1.43 -13.16
N THR A 223 19.12 2.30 -14.17
CA THR A 223 19.28 3.74 -14.00
C THR A 223 18.29 4.48 -14.89
N VAL A 224 17.50 5.37 -14.30
CA VAL A 224 16.51 6.19 -15.02
C VAL A 224 16.65 7.64 -14.58
N LEU A 225 16.73 8.58 -15.54
CA LEU A 225 16.78 10.01 -15.25
C LEU A 225 15.44 10.47 -14.67
N LEU A 226 15.49 11.15 -13.52
CA LEU A 226 14.31 11.77 -12.91
C LEU A 226 13.92 13.03 -13.69
N ALA A 227 12.68 13.08 -14.15
CA ALA A 227 12.14 14.22 -14.89
C ALA A 227 10.85 14.74 -14.26
N GLN A 228 10.63 16.05 -14.41
CA GLN A 228 9.42 16.73 -13.95
C GLN A 228 8.17 16.10 -14.57
N GLY A 229 7.08 16.05 -13.81
CA GLY A 229 5.79 15.54 -14.25
C GLY A 229 5.70 14.01 -14.30
N ARG A 230 6.67 13.30 -13.71
CA ARG A 230 6.75 11.84 -13.71
C ARG A 230 6.75 11.24 -12.32
N VAL A 231 6.16 10.07 -12.20
CA VAL A 231 6.09 9.23 -11.00
C VAL A 231 6.78 7.89 -11.30
N TYR A 232 7.73 7.52 -10.45
CA TYR A 232 8.55 6.32 -10.60
C TYR A 232 8.23 5.34 -9.47
N VAL A 233 7.59 4.23 -9.81
CA VAL A 233 7.22 3.19 -8.85
C VAL A 233 8.33 2.16 -8.76
N ALA A 234 8.80 1.89 -7.54
CA ALA A 234 9.81 0.86 -7.26
C ALA A 234 9.31 -0.53 -7.71
N PRO A 235 10.17 -1.34 -8.36
CA PRO A 235 9.83 -2.74 -8.64
C PRO A 235 9.73 -3.53 -7.34
N GLY A 236 8.88 -4.56 -7.34
CA GLY A 236 8.46 -5.28 -6.13
C GLY A 236 9.48 -6.26 -5.57
N ASP A 237 10.66 -6.36 -6.17
CA ASP A 237 11.74 -7.27 -5.83
C ASP A 237 13.12 -6.61 -5.78
N ARG A 238 13.23 -5.30 -6.02
CA ARG A 238 14.50 -4.52 -5.96
C ARG A 238 14.28 -3.21 -5.22
N HIS A 239 15.31 -2.69 -4.57
CA HIS A 239 15.23 -1.36 -3.96
C HIS A 239 15.33 -0.27 -5.02
N LEU A 240 14.54 0.79 -4.86
CA LEU A 240 14.70 2.03 -5.61
C LEU A 240 15.40 3.07 -4.73
N THR A 241 16.49 3.63 -5.23
CA THR A 241 17.24 4.73 -4.60
C THR A 241 17.31 5.94 -5.51
N VAL A 242 17.56 7.11 -4.94
CA VAL A 242 17.82 8.36 -5.67
C VAL A 242 19.29 8.72 -5.52
N VAL A 243 19.97 8.92 -6.65
CA VAL A 243 21.39 9.30 -6.71
C VAL A 243 21.56 10.60 -7.49
N ASN A 244 22.50 11.45 -7.05
CA ASN A 244 22.91 12.64 -7.78
C ASN A 244 24.21 12.37 -8.54
N ARG A 245 24.19 12.54 -9.86
CA ARG A 245 25.38 12.43 -10.73
C ARG A 245 25.51 13.72 -11.52
N GLN A 246 26.58 14.48 -11.24
CA GLN A 246 26.90 15.72 -11.95
C GLN A 246 25.71 16.70 -12.01
N GLY A 247 24.96 16.83 -10.91
CA GLY A 247 23.81 17.74 -10.80
C GLY A 247 22.49 17.18 -11.33
N HIS A 248 22.49 15.98 -11.91
CA HIS A 248 21.28 15.31 -12.39
C HIS A 248 20.87 14.19 -11.44
N LEU A 249 19.57 14.07 -11.17
CA LEU A 249 19.04 13.03 -10.29
C LEU A 249 18.58 11.82 -11.09
N TYR A 250 18.88 10.63 -10.58
CA TYR A 250 18.49 9.37 -11.18
C TYR A 250 17.83 8.46 -10.16
N CYS A 251 16.80 7.72 -10.59
CA CYS A 251 16.46 6.45 -9.96
C CYS A 251 17.59 5.46 -10.23
N GLN A 252 18.01 4.76 -9.19
CA GLN A 252 18.98 3.66 -9.26
C GLN A 252 18.39 2.44 -8.55
N LEU A 253 18.26 1.34 -9.28
CA LEU A 253 17.84 0.06 -8.71
C LEU A 253 19.01 -0.64 -8.02
N SER A 254 18.70 -1.38 -6.94
CA SER A 254 19.67 -2.15 -6.18
C SER A 254 19.08 -3.48 -5.71
N ASP A 255 19.89 -4.54 -5.82
CA ASP A 255 19.58 -5.90 -5.38
C ASP A 255 20.12 -6.21 -3.98
N SER A 256 20.43 -5.18 -3.19
CA SER A 256 20.89 -5.34 -1.82
C SER A 256 19.91 -6.17 -0.98
N ALA A 257 20.41 -6.68 0.15
CA ALA A 257 19.61 -7.47 1.08
C ALA A 257 18.38 -6.67 1.57
N PRO A 258 17.24 -7.35 1.84
CA PRO A 258 16.04 -6.69 2.35
C PRO A 258 16.31 -5.90 3.64
N VAL A 259 15.67 -4.73 3.75
CA VAL A 259 15.72 -3.85 4.93
C VAL A 259 14.36 -3.87 5.60
N GLU A 260 14.34 -4.04 6.92
CA GLU A 260 13.09 -4.25 7.68
C GLU A 260 12.22 -5.38 7.11
N ARG A 261 12.85 -6.42 6.54
CA ARG A 261 12.23 -7.57 5.85
C ARG A 261 11.56 -7.24 4.51
N HIS A 262 11.75 -6.04 3.98
CA HIS A 262 11.13 -5.58 2.74
C HIS A 262 12.17 -5.33 1.64
N ARG A 263 11.78 -5.68 0.42
CA ARG A 263 12.42 -5.26 -0.83
C ARG A 263 11.32 -5.19 -1.89
N PRO A 264 10.92 -3.98 -2.34
CA PRO A 264 11.52 -2.67 -2.07
C PRO A 264 11.30 -2.21 -0.62
N SER A 265 12.17 -1.31 -0.14
CA SER A 265 12.10 -0.74 1.22
C SER A 265 12.02 0.79 1.16
N VAL A 266 11.13 1.34 1.98
CA VAL A 266 10.92 2.78 2.12
C VAL A 266 12.12 3.44 2.81
N ASP A 267 12.73 2.81 3.83
CA ASP A 267 13.93 3.33 4.50
C ASP A 267 15.09 3.49 3.52
N VAL A 268 15.26 2.55 2.59
CA VAL A 268 16.31 2.61 1.56
C VAL A 268 16.08 3.80 0.63
N MET A 269 14.84 3.97 0.14
CA MET A 269 14.48 5.10 -0.72
C MET A 269 14.69 6.43 0.01
N PHE A 270 14.08 6.63 1.18
CA PHE A 270 14.20 7.88 1.94
C PHE A 270 15.64 8.19 2.38
N SER A 271 16.41 7.18 2.82
CA SER A 271 17.82 7.39 3.18
C SER A 271 18.64 7.87 1.99
N SER A 272 18.39 7.34 0.79
CA SER A 272 19.08 7.78 -0.43
C SER A 272 18.71 9.21 -0.83
N ILE A 273 17.44 9.59 -0.70
CA ILE A 273 16.99 10.97 -0.95
C ILE A 273 17.65 11.94 0.04
N ALA A 274 17.69 11.57 1.33
CA ALA A 274 18.34 12.38 2.37
C ALA A 274 19.82 12.64 2.04
N GLY A 275 20.55 11.62 1.58
CA GLY A 275 21.97 11.75 1.24
C GLY A 275 22.24 12.48 -0.09
N SER A 276 21.39 12.29 -1.10
CA SER A 276 21.61 12.82 -2.46
C SER A 276 21.02 14.20 -2.69
N VAL A 277 19.96 14.58 -1.95
CA VAL A 277 19.17 15.80 -2.20
C VAL A 277 18.99 16.66 -0.94
N GLY A 278 18.88 16.03 0.24
CA GLY A 278 18.74 16.74 1.52
C GLY A 278 17.52 17.67 1.54
N ARG A 279 17.73 18.94 1.94
CA ARG A 279 16.65 19.94 2.13
C ARG A 279 15.80 20.24 0.89
N GLN A 280 16.30 19.96 -0.31
CA GLN A 280 15.54 20.15 -1.56
C GLN A 280 14.63 18.96 -1.87
N SER A 281 14.18 18.22 -0.86
CA SER A 281 13.28 17.08 -1.03
C SER A 281 12.09 17.12 -0.07
N ILE A 282 11.04 16.40 -0.45
CA ILE A 282 9.86 16.16 0.39
C ILE A 282 9.70 14.65 0.60
N GLY A 283 9.46 14.22 1.83
CA GLY A 283 9.18 12.81 2.17
C GLY A 283 7.81 12.66 2.81
N VAL A 284 6.96 11.77 2.30
CA VAL A 284 5.65 11.47 2.91
C VAL A 284 5.51 9.97 3.14
N ILE A 285 5.24 9.60 4.39
CA ILE A 285 4.95 8.22 4.77
C ILE A 285 3.44 8.03 4.98
N LEU A 286 2.90 6.99 4.33
CA LEU A 286 1.47 6.69 4.28
C LEU A 286 1.15 5.40 5.05
N THR A 287 -0.13 5.06 5.08
CA THR A 287 -0.69 3.85 5.68
C THR A 287 0.15 2.61 5.35
N GLY A 288 0.26 1.75 6.36
CA GLY A 288 1.06 0.54 6.24
C GLY A 288 1.41 -0.06 7.58
N MET A 289 1.70 -1.36 7.57
CA MET A 289 2.11 -2.10 8.76
C MET A 289 3.61 -1.96 9.00
N GLY A 290 4.02 -2.05 10.27
CA GLY A 290 5.43 -2.11 10.64
C GLY A 290 6.06 -0.73 10.79
N ARG A 291 7.35 -0.64 10.46
CA ARG A 291 8.19 0.54 10.75
C ARG A 291 9.11 0.96 9.62
N ASP A 292 9.06 0.28 8.47
CA ASP A 292 9.88 0.66 7.33
C ASP A 292 9.53 2.09 6.87
N GLY A 293 10.54 2.86 6.51
CA GLY A 293 10.44 4.28 6.20
C GLY A 293 10.60 5.21 7.42
N ALA A 294 10.42 4.74 8.65
CA ALA A 294 10.51 5.60 9.83
C ALA A 294 11.94 6.12 10.06
N THR A 295 12.97 5.30 9.81
CA THR A 295 14.37 5.70 9.98
C THR A 295 14.81 6.62 8.85
N GLY A 296 14.44 6.30 7.61
CA GLY A 296 14.73 7.07 6.43
C GLY A 296 14.06 8.44 6.46
N LEU A 297 12.79 8.52 6.90
CA LEU A 297 12.08 9.80 7.02
C LEU A 297 12.73 10.69 8.10
N LEU A 298 13.20 10.11 9.20
CA LEU A 298 13.98 10.85 10.20
C LEU A 298 15.28 11.39 9.60
N LYS A 299 16.02 10.60 8.81
CA LYS A 299 17.21 11.09 8.11
C LYS A 299 16.88 12.22 7.13
N MET A 300 15.78 12.11 6.39
CA MET A 300 15.30 13.20 5.52
C MET A 300 15.06 14.48 6.34
N ARG A 301 14.33 14.39 7.46
CA ARG A 301 14.07 15.53 8.34
C ARG A 301 15.37 16.14 8.88
N GLN A 302 16.32 15.31 9.32
CA GLN A 302 17.64 15.75 9.80
C GLN A 302 18.47 16.44 8.70
N ALA A 303 18.31 16.02 7.45
CA ALA A 303 18.92 16.67 6.27
C ALA A 303 18.19 17.96 5.83
N GLY A 304 17.16 18.39 6.57
CA GLY A 304 16.38 19.60 6.32
C GLY A 304 15.24 19.42 5.31
N ALA A 305 14.92 18.19 4.92
CA ALA A 305 13.80 17.91 4.02
C ALA A 305 12.46 18.20 4.71
N LEU A 306 11.45 18.55 3.91
CA LEU A 306 10.09 18.67 4.39
C LEU A 306 9.48 17.27 4.54
N THR A 307 9.02 16.90 5.74
CA THR A 307 8.51 15.55 5.99
C THR A 307 7.09 15.54 6.55
N ALA A 308 6.26 14.61 6.09
CA ALA A 308 4.91 14.41 6.60
C ALA A 308 4.57 12.93 6.79
N ALA A 309 3.59 12.67 7.65
CA ALA A 309 3.03 11.35 7.88
C ALA A 309 1.50 11.40 7.83
N GLN A 310 0.88 10.36 7.28
CA GLN A 310 -0.57 10.20 7.31
C GLN A 310 -1.07 10.04 8.76
N ASP A 311 -2.18 10.69 9.08
CA ASP A 311 -2.82 10.60 10.39
C ASP A 311 -3.47 9.23 10.64
N GLN A 312 -3.87 9.00 11.90
CA GLN A 312 -4.51 7.75 12.29
C GLN A 312 -5.91 7.61 11.69
N ALA A 313 -6.67 8.70 11.65
CA ALA A 313 -8.08 8.70 11.26
C ALA A 313 -8.28 8.33 9.78
N SER A 314 -7.34 8.69 8.91
CA SER A 314 -7.41 8.38 7.48
C SER A 314 -6.61 7.14 7.08
N SER A 315 -5.80 6.56 7.97
CA SER A 315 -5.01 5.36 7.70
C SER A 315 -5.85 4.08 7.79
N VAL A 316 -5.68 3.18 6.82
CA VAL A 316 -6.25 1.82 6.93
C VAL A 316 -5.53 1.07 8.03
N ILE A 317 -4.20 1.14 8.02
CA ILE A 317 -3.29 0.61 9.06
C ILE A 317 -2.33 1.71 9.50
N TRP A 318 -2.43 2.11 10.76
CA TRP A 318 -1.59 3.17 11.33
C TRP A 318 -0.33 2.61 12.03
N GLY A 319 0.48 1.89 11.25
CA GLY A 319 1.77 1.33 11.71
C GLY A 319 2.95 2.21 11.31
N MET A 320 3.27 2.22 10.01
CA MET A 320 4.38 2.98 9.45
C MET A 320 4.32 4.48 9.80
N PRO A 321 3.18 5.18 9.63
CA PRO A 321 3.09 6.60 10.00
C PRO A 321 3.29 6.82 11.49
N ARG A 322 2.70 5.98 12.35
CA ARG A 322 2.83 6.07 13.81
C ARG A 322 4.29 6.00 14.23
N VAL A 323 5.03 4.99 13.77
CA VAL A 323 6.44 4.82 14.15
C VAL A 323 7.31 5.96 13.62
N ALA A 324 7.02 6.49 12.43
CA ALA A 324 7.73 7.66 11.91
C ALA A 324 7.46 8.93 12.74
N ILE A 325 6.24 9.13 13.22
CA ILE A 325 5.88 10.25 14.12
C ILE A 325 6.57 10.08 15.48
N GLU A 326 6.49 8.91 16.10
CA GLU A 326 7.12 8.61 17.40
C GLU A 326 8.63 8.79 17.38
N ARG A 327 9.28 8.50 16.25
CA ARG A 327 10.72 8.74 16.05
C ARG A 327 11.08 10.19 15.75
N GLY A 328 10.10 11.08 15.67
CA GLY A 328 10.30 12.47 15.29
C GLY A 328 10.69 12.63 13.81
N GLY A 329 10.39 11.67 12.94
CA GLY A 329 10.70 11.74 11.51
C GLY A 329 9.74 12.62 10.72
N ALA A 330 8.49 12.75 11.16
CA ALA A 330 7.48 13.57 10.49
C ALA A 330 7.40 14.99 11.09
N ALA A 331 7.60 16.02 10.26
CA ALA A 331 7.40 17.42 10.66
C ALA A 331 5.92 17.82 10.68
N LYS A 332 5.09 17.17 9.85
CA LYS A 332 3.63 17.33 9.84
C LYS A 332 2.91 15.98 9.94
N THR A 333 1.76 15.98 10.57
CA THR A 333 0.78 14.88 10.51
C THR A 333 -0.43 15.39 9.74
N LEU A 334 -0.85 14.68 8.70
CA LEU A 334 -1.85 15.16 7.75
C LEU A 334 -2.94 14.11 7.54
N CYS A 335 -4.19 14.54 7.40
CA CYS A 335 -5.21 13.67 6.85
C CYS A 335 -4.87 13.33 5.39
N LEU A 336 -5.15 12.12 4.93
CA LEU A 336 -4.84 11.68 3.56
C LEU A 336 -5.35 12.67 2.50
N THR A 337 -6.55 13.22 2.71
CA THR A 337 -7.17 14.17 1.77
C THR A 337 -6.42 15.50 1.66
N GLU A 338 -5.56 15.82 2.62
CA GLU A 338 -4.77 17.05 2.67
C GLU A 338 -3.37 16.87 2.06
N VAL A 339 -2.88 15.63 1.94
CA VAL A 339 -1.52 15.36 1.45
C VAL A 339 -1.28 15.95 0.05
N ALA A 340 -2.23 15.82 -0.87
CA ALA A 340 -2.11 16.41 -2.21
C ALA A 340 -2.03 17.94 -2.16
N ASN A 341 -2.86 18.60 -1.34
CA ASN A 341 -2.84 20.05 -1.16
C ASN A 341 -1.52 20.49 -0.55
N PHE A 342 -1.06 19.80 0.49
CA PHE A 342 0.22 20.04 1.14
C PHE A 342 1.40 19.96 0.16
N LEU A 343 1.43 18.96 -0.72
CA LEU A 343 2.47 18.86 -1.75
C LEU A 343 2.39 20.02 -2.74
N VAL A 344 1.18 20.39 -3.19
CA VAL A 344 0.99 21.52 -4.11
C VAL A 344 1.41 22.85 -3.47
N GLU A 345 0.98 23.14 -2.25
CA GLU A 345 1.37 24.33 -1.50
C GLU A 345 2.88 24.37 -1.27
N ALA A 346 3.52 23.24 -0.95
CA ALA A 346 4.96 23.19 -0.78
C ALA A 346 5.73 23.51 -2.08
N ILE A 347 5.19 23.17 -3.25
CA ILE A 347 5.87 23.39 -4.56
C ILE A 347 5.55 24.76 -5.17
N TYR A 348 4.32 25.24 -5.02
CA TYR A 348 3.80 26.40 -5.73
C TYR A 348 3.31 27.53 -4.84
N GLY A 349 3.24 27.31 -3.53
CA GLY A 349 2.95 28.35 -2.55
C GLY A 349 4.02 29.44 -2.55
N ASP A 350 3.64 30.62 -2.06
CA ASP A 350 4.49 31.81 -2.01
C ASP A 350 5.54 31.77 -0.89
#